data_AF-A0A6B3C8T1-F1
#
_entry.id   AF-A0A6B3C8T1-F1
#
_cell.length_a   1.000
_cell.length_b   1.000
_cell.length_c   1.000
_cell.angle_alpha   90.00
_cell.angle_beta   90.00
_cell.angle_gamma   90.00
#
_symmetry.space_group_name_H-M   'P 1'
#
loop_
_entity.id
_entity.type
_entity.pdbx_description
1 polymer ?
#
loop_
_entity_poly.entity_id
_entity_poly.type
_entity_poly.pdbx_seq_one_letter_code
_entity_poly.pdbx_strand_id
1 'polypeptide(L)'
;AQDIAPPAPAVDRPNPETPADVPFTVLAPAFLLSELRGAFIIGFVVFVPFLVIDLVVASALMAMGMMMLPPIMVSLPFKLLLFVLVDGWGLIVTALVDS
;
A
#
# COMPACT_ATOMS: atom_id res chain seq x y z
N ALA A 1 9.40 21.89 -45.21
CA ALA A 1 8.99 20.49 -44.98
C ALA A 1 9.53 20.07 -43.63
N GLN A 2 8.80 19.21 -42.92
CA GLN A 2 9.03 18.70 -41.56
C GLN A 2 8.46 19.64 -40.48
N ASP A 3 7.18 19.55 -40.08
CA ASP A 3 6.47 18.37 -39.52
C ASP A 3 7.36 17.73 -38.43
N ILE A 4 7.06 17.80 -37.12
CA ILE A 4 6.01 17.04 -36.46
C ILE A 4 5.88 17.61 -35.04
N ALA A 5 4.68 18.02 -34.63
CA ALA A 5 4.28 17.90 -33.24
C ALA A 5 2.77 17.60 -33.24
N PRO A 6 2.33 16.38 -32.86
CA PRO A 6 0.91 16.14 -32.69
C PRO A 6 0.41 17.11 -31.61
N PRO A 7 -0.72 17.83 -31.82
CA PRO A 7 -1.31 18.61 -30.75
C PRO A 7 -1.64 17.63 -29.63
N ALA A 8 -1.02 17.81 -28.46
CA ALA A 8 -1.39 17.08 -27.27
C ALA A 8 -2.90 17.21 -27.09
N PRO A 9 -3.65 16.15 -26.73
CA PRO A 9 -5.02 16.29 -26.28
C PRO A 9 -4.96 16.86 -24.85
N ALA A 10 -4.40 18.04 -24.70
CA ALA A 10 -4.53 18.84 -23.50
C ALA A 10 -5.92 19.43 -23.61
N VAL A 11 -6.87 18.74 -22.97
CA VAL A 11 -8.09 19.31 -22.39
C VAL A 11 -7.99 20.84 -22.35
N ASP A 12 -8.62 21.50 -23.30
CA ASP A 12 -8.54 22.94 -23.56
C ASP A 12 -9.36 23.71 -22.51
N ARG A 13 -8.93 23.58 -21.25
CA ARG A 13 -9.54 24.24 -20.09
C ARG A 13 -8.52 25.25 -19.55
N PRO A 14 -8.91 26.52 -19.34
CA PRO A 14 -8.02 27.50 -18.75
C PRO A 14 -7.47 26.92 -17.44
N ASN A 15 -6.15 27.02 -17.25
CA ASN A 15 -5.51 26.52 -16.04
C ASN A 15 -6.17 27.17 -14.83
N PRO A 16 -6.71 26.39 -13.86
CA PRO A 16 -7.38 26.96 -12.70
C PRO A 16 -6.40 27.88 -11.96
N GLU A 17 -6.80 29.14 -11.76
CA GLU A 17 -5.95 30.13 -11.09
C GLU A 17 -5.94 29.92 -9.57
N THR A 18 -6.98 29.26 -9.04
CA THR A 18 -7.04 28.83 -7.65
C THR A 18 -7.36 27.34 -7.50
N PRO A 19 -6.93 26.67 -6.40
CA PRO A 19 -7.25 25.26 -6.13
C PRO A 19 -8.76 24.96 -6.07
N ALA A 20 -9.59 25.97 -5.81
CA ALA A 20 -11.05 25.85 -5.77
C ALA A 20 -11.69 25.79 -7.17
N ASP A 21 -10.98 26.21 -8.22
CA ASP A 21 -11.49 26.22 -9.59
C ASP A 21 -11.33 24.87 -10.31
N VAL A 22 -10.71 23.89 -9.65
CA VAL A 22 -10.54 22.55 -10.23
C VAL A 22 -11.89 21.83 -10.26
N PRO A 23 -12.36 21.35 -11.43
CA PRO A 23 -13.63 20.62 -11.51
C PRO A 23 -13.63 19.36 -10.65
N PHE A 24 -14.75 19.07 -9.99
CA PHE A 24 -14.91 17.86 -9.16
C PHE A 24 -14.62 16.56 -9.93
N THR A 25 -14.90 16.54 -11.23
CA THR A 25 -14.61 15.41 -12.14
C THR A 25 -13.12 15.12 -12.31
N VAL A 26 -12.24 16.08 -11.97
CA VAL A 26 -10.79 15.94 -11.96
C VAL A 26 -10.28 15.77 -10.53
N LEU A 27 -10.81 16.51 -9.56
CA LEU A 27 -10.44 16.41 -8.14
C LEU A 27 -10.72 15.03 -7.55
N ALA A 28 -11.92 14.47 -7.79
CA ALA A 28 -12.32 13.20 -7.20
C ALA A 28 -11.38 12.03 -7.59
N PRO A 29 -11.10 11.76 -8.89
CA PRO A 29 -10.15 10.71 -9.25
C PRO A 29 -8.72 11.00 -8.80
N ALA A 30 -8.29 12.28 -8.76
CA ALA A 30 -6.96 12.64 -8.28
C ALA A 30 -6.79 12.36 -6.78
N PHE A 31 -7.80 12.68 -5.96
CA PHE A 31 -7.83 12.36 -4.53
C PHE A 31 -7.86 10.85 -4.28
N LEU A 32 -8.71 10.10 -5.00
CA LEU A 32 -8.72 8.64 -4.88
C LEU A 32 -7.35 8.02 -5.17
N LEU A 33 -6.64 8.55 -6.17
CA LEU A 33 -5.29 8.07 -6.51
C LEU A 33 -4.27 8.41 -5.41
N SER A 34 -4.35 9.60 -4.80
CA SER A 34 -3.47 9.97 -3.68
C SER A 34 -3.69 9.09 -2.45
N GLU A 35 -4.96 8.85 -2.08
CA GLU A 35 -5.33 7.98 -0.97
C GLU A 35 -4.91 6.54 -1.21
N LEU A 36 -5.16 6.01 -2.43
CA LEU A 36 -4.75 4.65 -2.78
C LEU A 36 -3.23 4.49 -2.64
N ARG A 37 -2.46 5.48 -3.10
CA ARG A 37 -1.00 5.47 -2.94
C ARG A 37 -0.59 5.48 -1.46
N GLY A 38 -1.22 6.33 -0.64
CA GLY A 38 -0.99 6.36 0.81
C GLY A 38 -1.27 5.01 1.47
N ALA A 39 -2.44 4.44 1.20
CA ALA A 39 -2.85 3.14 1.70
C ALA A 39 -1.90 2.01 1.28
N PHE A 40 -1.37 2.03 0.05
CA PHE A 40 -0.36 1.06 -0.39
C PHE A 40 0.95 1.17 0.38
N ILE A 41 1.41 2.38 0.69
CA ILE A 41 2.64 2.58 1.46
C ILE A 41 2.46 2.06 2.89
N ILE A 42 1.37 2.43 3.56
CA ILE A 42 1.05 1.97 4.92
C ILE A 42 0.94 0.44 4.92
N GLY A 43 0.18 -0.12 3.97
CA GLY A 43 0.01 -1.57 3.83
C GLY A 43 1.33 -2.29 3.60
N PHE A 44 2.23 -1.73 2.78
CA PHE A 44 3.54 -2.31 2.52
C PHE A 44 4.42 -2.33 3.78
N VAL A 45 4.51 -1.21 4.50
CA VAL A 45 5.31 -1.10 5.74
C VAL A 45 4.82 -2.09 6.80
N VAL A 46 3.49 -2.22 6.95
CA VAL A 46 2.88 -3.17 7.89
C VAL A 46 3.07 -4.62 7.42
N PHE A 47 3.08 -4.89 6.11
CA PHE A 47 3.21 -6.24 5.56
C PHE A 47 4.62 -6.83 5.69
N VAL A 48 5.67 -6.01 5.56
CA VAL A 48 7.08 -6.44 5.63
C VAL A 48 7.42 -7.30 6.86
N PRO A 49 7.13 -6.90 8.11
CA PRO A 49 7.46 -7.72 9.27
C PRO A 49 6.75 -9.08 9.26
N PHE A 50 5.50 -9.14 8.79
CA PHE A 50 4.76 -10.40 8.68
C PHE A 50 5.34 -11.34 7.61
N LEU A 51 5.83 -10.77 6.51
CA LEU A 51 6.52 -11.52 5.45
C LEU A 51 7.80 -12.16 6.01
N VAL A 52 8.58 -11.42 6.80
CA VAL A 52 9.79 -11.95 7.44
C VAL A 52 9.46 -13.15 8.33
N ILE A 53 8.39 -13.07 9.13
CA ILE A 53 7.93 -14.19 9.97
C ILE A 53 7.61 -15.41 9.10
N ASP A 54 6.84 -15.24 8.01
CA ASP A 54 6.51 -16.35 7.11
C ASP A 54 7.75 -17.01 6.51
N LEU A 55 8.71 -16.21 6.04
CA LEU A 55 9.93 -16.71 5.44
C LEU A 55 10.78 -17.49 6.44
N VAL A 56 10.95 -16.96 7.65
CA VAL A 56 11.71 -17.60 8.72
C VAL A 56 11.04 -18.90 9.15
N VAL A 57 9.73 -18.89 9.39
CA VAL A 57 8.97 -20.08 9.79
C VAL A 57 9.00 -21.14 8.70
N ALA A 58 8.84 -20.77 7.42
CA ALA A 58 8.94 -21.70 6.31
C ALA A 58 10.33 -22.34 6.23
N SER A 59 11.41 -21.56 6.34
CA SER A 59 12.77 -22.11 6.32
C SER A 59 13.05 -23.05 7.50
N ALA A 60 12.53 -22.74 8.70
CA ALA A 60 12.69 -23.57 9.88
C ALA A 60 11.92 -24.90 9.76
N LEU A 61 10.69 -24.86 9.25
CA LEU A 61 9.89 -26.06 8.99
C LEU A 61 10.52 -26.96 7.93
N MET A 62 11.04 -26.37 6.84
CA MET A 62 11.78 -27.11 5.81
C MET A 62 13.03 -27.77 6.40
N ALA A 63 13.78 -27.06 7.26
CA ALA A 63 14.97 -27.61 7.92
C ALA A 63 14.64 -28.77 8.87
N MET A 64 13.46 -28.78 9.50
CA MET A 64 12.97 -29.89 10.33
C MET A 64 12.43 -31.08 9.51
N GLY A 65 12.33 -30.96 8.19
CA GLY A 65 11.77 -32.00 7.32
C GLY A 65 10.24 -32.10 7.35
N MET A 66 9.54 -31.12 7.94
CA MET A 66 8.07 -31.10 8.02
C MET A 66 7.47 -30.48 6.77
N MET A 67 7.45 -31.24 5.67
CA MET A 67 6.90 -30.79 4.37
C MET A 67 5.36 -30.82 4.31
N MET A 68 4.72 -31.56 5.21
CA MET A 68 3.27 -31.82 5.15
C MET A 68 2.43 -30.79 5.92
N LEU A 69 3.06 -29.98 6.77
CA LEU A 69 2.39 -28.92 7.52
C LEU A 69 2.53 -27.60 6.76
N PRO A 70 1.43 -26.93 6.38
CA PRO A 70 1.49 -25.62 5.73
C PRO A 70 2.18 -24.61 6.66
N PRO A 71 3.27 -23.95 6.23
CA PRO A 71 4.00 -23.00 7.08
C PRO A 71 3.14 -21.86 7.64
N ILE A 72 2.11 -21.48 6.88
CA ILE A 72 1.13 -20.45 7.27
C ILE A 72 0.43 -20.78 8.59
N MET A 73 0.10 -22.05 8.84
CA MET A 73 -0.58 -22.45 10.08
C MET A 73 0.30 -22.24 11.31
N VAL A 74 1.61 -22.44 11.14
CA VAL A 74 2.59 -22.26 12.21
C VAL A 74 2.94 -20.79 12.38
N SER A 75 3.02 -20.01 11.28
CA SER A 75 3.36 -18.58 11.35
C SER A 75 2.22 -17.69 11.85
N LEU A 76 0.96 -18.10 11.66
CA LEU A 76 -0.23 -17.34 12.06
C LEU A 76 -0.26 -16.92 13.55
N PRO A 77 -0.04 -17.82 14.54
CA PRO A 77 0.01 -17.40 15.95
C PRO A 77 1.17 -16.42 16.23
N PHE A 78 2.32 -16.56 15.59
CA PHE A 78 3.44 -15.63 15.76
C PHE A 78 3.14 -14.24 15.17
N LYS A 79 2.46 -14.19 14.02
CA LYS A 79 2.00 -12.92 13.43
C LYS A 79 1.04 -12.21 14.37
N LEU A 80 0.05 -12.92 14.90
CA LEU A 80 -0.92 -12.35 15.83
C LEU A 80 -0.24 -11.86 17.12
N LEU A 81 0.70 -12.63 17.65
CA LEU A 81 1.49 -12.22 18.82
C LEU A 81 2.28 -10.94 18.54
N LEU A 82 3.01 -10.88 17.42
CA LEU A 82 3.77 -9.69 17.04
C LEU A 82 2.84 -8.48 16.85
N PHE A 83 1.70 -8.66 16.18
CA PHE A 83 0.73 -7.60 15.94
C PHE A 83 0.18 -7.00 17.24
N VAL A 84 -0.12 -7.84 18.24
CA VAL A 84 -0.56 -7.38 19.57
C VAL A 84 0.60 -6.74 20.33
N LEU A 85 1.81 -7.31 20.25
CA LEU A 85 2.99 -6.82 20.98
C LEU A 85 3.40 -5.41 20.57
N VAL A 86 3.26 -5.07 19.29
CA VAL A 86 3.64 -3.75 18.76
C VAL A 86 2.50 -2.73 18.79
N ASP A 87 1.37 -3.05 19.41
CA ASP A 87 0.12 -2.28 19.29
C ASP A 87 -0.23 -1.95 17.83
N GLY A 88 -0.33 -3.00 17.00
CA GLY A 88 -0.53 -2.86 15.56
C GLY A 88 -1.82 -2.13 15.18
N TRP A 89 -2.86 -2.17 16.03
CA TRP A 89 -4.06 -1.37 15.84
C TRP A 89 -3.78 0.12 16.01
N GLY A 90 -3.01 0.51 17.03
CA GLY A 90 -2.55 1.88 17.22
C GLY A 90 -1.75 2.39 16.01
N LEU A 91 -0.79 1.59 15.54
CA LEU A 91 0.04 1.95 14.38
C LEU A 91 -0.80 2.18 13.10
N ILE A 92 -1.79 1.34 12.84
CA ILE A 92 -2.66 1.47 11.66
C ILE A 92 -3.56 2.71 11.81
N VAL A 93 -4.15 2.94 12.98
CA VAL A 93 -5.04 4.08 13.22
C VAL A 93 -4.28 5.40 13.13
N THR A 94 -3.11 5.51 13.76
CA THR A 94 -2.27 6.72 13.66
C THR A 94 -1.87 6.99 12.21
N ALA A 95 -1.45 5.95 11.47
CA ALA A 95 -1.07 6.11 10.06
C ALA A 95 -2.22 6.57 9.16
N LEU A 96 -3.47 6.27 9.51
CA LEU A 96 -4.67 6.71 8.78
C LEU A 96 -5.18 8.10 9.20
N VAL A 97 -4.90 8.52 10.44
CA VAL A 97 -5.32 9.83 10.95
C VAL A 97 -4.33 10.93 10.55
N ASP A 98 -3.04 10.59 10.41
CA ASP A 98 -1.99 11.51 9.97
C ASP A 98 -1.91 11.67 8.44
N SER A 99 -2.68 10.88 7.67
CA SER A 99 -2.70 10.88 6.19
C SER A 99 -3.71 11.86 5.57
#